data_AF-K9PU43-F1
#
_entry.id   AF-K9PU43-F1
#
_cell.length_a   1.000
_cell.length_b   1.000
_cell.length_c   1.000
_cell.angle_alpha   90.00
_cell.angle_beta   90.00
_cell.angle_gamma   90.00
#
_symmetry.space_group_name_H-M   'P 1'
#
loop_
_entity.id
_entity.type
_entity.pdbx_description
1 polymer ?
#
loop_
_entity_poly.entity_id
_entity_poly.type
_entity_poly.pdbx_seq_one_letter_code
_entity_poly.pdbx_strand_id
1 'polypeptide(L)'
;MNNEQQQKFVQSIYDGIFSGLTEAPPGEKPIYDRKKVFMTFEKGGRRLNSADYKDPWSPGNSSGSKTATINFARLANEAPVLQPMHTVSGVRISDVYRTILNAQITPKPVDPKAQKEYDEALKVLTTETKDEETGELDRVKSKLVRDYEANLTAYSLTLAKYYQAYFEAMSTPAGRASWPLVGSAARTPVEIAYNAWRSGEATKVEDAQATIEFSSRNQVGKAFAVAKQMFDTYDREAKELEVGNVDLRSRAMPSDWASSTAARDWPTRSFSSSSVVVKQDSDFSRVGGGASFSFGIFSIGGSGSTSSSRESRSVEASNLSVSFKYSLVTFDRPWLTQLLLDLPGWNLGQIPPGKFSNGTRNNNVGSLPLIPQAFIVTRDLTVKANWSKNDIEIIKKATSGSASVGIGPFSIGGGGGSSSSSSTTKFNAATGEILVPSLQIIGWINTIVPFCPPSA
;
A
#
# COMPACT_ATOMS: atom_id res chain seq x y z
N MET A 1 3.99 -11.08 29.22
CA MET A 1 4.10 -9.66 28.85
C MET A 1 2.80 -8.99 29.27
N ASN A 2 2.85 -7.85 29.94
CA ASN A 2 1.64 -7.08 30.24
C ASN A 2 1.13 -6.32 28.98
N ASN A 3 -0.07 -5.71 29.05
CA ASN A 3 -0.68 -5.02 27.91
C ASN A 3 0.18 -3.87 27.35
N GLU A 4 0.91 -3.15 28.20
CA GLU A 4 1.79 -2.06 27.78
C GLU A 4 3.01 -2.58 26.99
N GLN A 5 3.64 -3.67 27.45
CA GLN A 5 4.72 -4.34 26.74
C GLN A 5 4.26 -4.88 25.38
N GLN A 6 3.01 -5.37 25.33
CA GLN A 6 2.39 -5.84 24.10
C GLN A 6 2.19 -4.70 23.09
N GLN A 7 1.68 -3.56 23.52
CA GLN A 7 1.53 -2.35 22.70
C GLN A 7 2.87 -1.87 22.17
N LYS A 8 3.88 -1.75 23.04
CA LYS A 8 5.23 -1.32 22.65
C LYS A 8 5.86 -2.27 21.63
N PHE A 9 5.63 -3.58 21.77
CA PHE A 9 6.08 -4.56 20.78
C PHE A 9 5.43 -4.34 19.41
N VAL A 10 4.10 -4.20 19.33
CA VAL A 10 3.41 -3.93 18.05
C VAL A 10 3.83 -2.57 17.47
N GLN A 11 4.00 -1.55 18.31
CA GLN A 11 4.51 -0.25 17.91
C GLN A 11 5.93 -0.36 17.34
N SER A 12 6.81 -1.20 17.91
CA SER A 12 8.16 -1.39 17.35
C SER A 12 8.15 -2.03 15.97
N ILE A 13 7.19 -2.91 15.68
CA ILE A 13 6.99 -3.45 14.34
C ILE A 13 6.54 -2.34 13.40
N TYR A 14 5.60 -1.49 13.86
CA TYR A 14 5.13 -0.34 13.08
C TYR A 14 6.28 0.60 12.74
N ASP A 15 6.98 1.07 13.77
CA ASP A 15 8.05 2.05 13.65
C ASP A 15 9.20 1.49 12.84
N GLY A 16 9.56 0.22 13.02
CA GLY A 16 10.61 -0.44 12.24
C GLY A 16 10.31 -0.47 10.74
N ILE A 17 9.09 -0.86 10.36
CA ILE A 17 8.69 -0.90 8.95
C ILE A 17 8.53 0.52 8.39
N PHE A 18 7.80 1.39 9.08
CA PHE A 18 7.49 2.73 8.58
C PHE A 18 8.74 3.61 8.48
N SER A 19 9.68 3.50 9.41
CA SER A 19 10.96 4.22 9.33
C SER A 19 11.82 3.73 8.19
N GLY A 20 11.81 2.42 7.90
CA GLY A 20 12.48 1.86 6.72
C GLY A 20 12.01 2.46 5.40
N LEU A 21 10.81 3.06 5.37
CA LEU A 21 10.18 3.65 4.20
C LEU A 21 10.19 5.19 4.20
N THR A 22 10.26 5.81 5.38
CA THR A 22 10.09 7.27 5.54
C THR A 22 11.32 7.98 6.08
N GLU A 23 12.36 7.24 6.44
CA GLU A 23 13.66 7.77 6.85
C GLU A 23 14.74 7.33 5.88
N ALA A 24 15.83 8.08 5.90
CA ALA A 24 16.96 7.87 5.01
C ALA A 24 18.27 7.99 5.81
N PRO A 25 19.30 7.22 5.45
CA PRO A 25 20.66 7.45 5.90
C PRO A 25 21.11 8.89 5.60
N PRO A 26 22.11 9.41 6.33
CA PRO A 26 22.64 10.74 6.08
C PRO A 26 23.05 10.93 4.62
N GLY A 27 22.57 12.01 4.00
CA GLY A 27 22.83 12.34 2.58
C GLY A 27 21.84 11.74 1.59
N GLU A 28 20.87 10.94 2.03
CA GLU A 28 19.86 10.32 1.18
C GLU A 28 18.45 10.92 1.35
N LYS A 29 17.57 10.67 0.37
CA LYS A 29 16.15 11.00 0.45
C LYS A 29 15.32 9.77 0.85
N PRO A 30 14.32 9.92 1.73
CA PRO A 30 13.44 8.81 2.07
C PRO A 30 12.59 8.41 0.86
N ILE A 31 12.14 7.14 0.82
CA ILE A 31 11.30 6.63 -0.27
C ILE A 31 9.97 7.39 -0.32
N TYR A 32 9.39 7.63 0.87
CA TYR A 32 8.21 8.45 1.02
C TYR A 32 8.49 9.64 1.95
N ASP A 33 7.92 10.79 1.61
CA ASP A 33 7.88 11.93 2.54
C ASP A 33 7.00 11.56 3.74
N ARG A 34 7.63 11.42 4.91
CA ARG A 34 6.96 11.10 6.18
C ARG A 34 5.77 11.99 6.47
N LYS A 35 5.72 13.25 5.97
CA LYS A 35 4.59 14.18 6.19
C LYS A 35 3.40 13.92 5.27
N LYS A 36 3.60 13.24 4.14
CA LYS A 36 2.55 12.97 3.13
C LYS A 36 1.98 11.56 3.22
N VAL A 37 2.69 10.61 3.86
CA VAL A 37 2.23 9.21 3.95
C VAL A 37 1.89 8.73 5.37
N PHE A 38 0.92 7.82 5.48
CA PHE A 38 0.49 7.21 6.73
C PHE A 38 0.39 5.70 6.55
N MET A 39 0.97 4.93 7.48
CA MET A 39 0.86 3.47 7.47
C MET A 39 -0.32 2.99 8.32
N THR A 40 -1.08 2.03 7.81
CA THR A 40 -2.15 1.32 8.54
C THR A 40 -1.85 -0.17 8.58
N PHE A 41 -1.98 -0.81 9.74
CA PHE A 41 -1.83 -2.26 9.87
C PHE A 41 -3.11 -3.02 9.54
N GLU A 42 -2.99 -4.14 8.86
CA GLU A 42 -4.10 -5.07 8.67
C GLU A 42 -4.29 -5.87 9.97
N LYS A 43 -5.33 -5.56 10.76
CA LYS A 43 -5.55 -6.20 12.07
C LYS A 43 -5.62 -7.72 11.91
N GLY A 44 -4.67 -8.42 12.51
CA GLY A 44 -4.53 -9.88 12.46
C GLY A 44 -4.35 -10.46 11.06
N GLY A 45 -3.81 -9.69 10.12
CA GLY A 45 -3.43 -10.09 8.77
C GLY A 45 -4.59 -10.46 7.84
N ARG A 46 -4.44 -10.13 6.56
CA ARG A 46 -5.34 -10.57 5.49
C ARG A 46 -4.66 -11.67 4.70
N ARG A 47 -5.01 -12.93 4.99
CA ARG A 47 -4.52 -14.10 4.23
C ARG A 47 -5.04 -14.04 2.81
N LEU A 48 -4.15 -14.31 1.86
CA LEU A 48 -4.45 -14.33 0.44
C LEU A 48 -4.10 -15.70 -0.13
N ASN A 49 -4.95 -16.24 -1.00
CA ASN A 49 -4.58 -17.37 -1.84
C ASN A 49 -3.78 -16.84 -3.04
N SER A 50 -2.55 -17.30 -3.19
CA SER A 50 -1.65 -16.84 -4.25
C SER A 50 -2.17 -17.14 -5.65
N ALA A 51 -2.98 -18.20 -5.81
CA ALA A 51 -3.59 -18.56 -7.09
C ALA A 51 -4.57 -17.49 -7.58
N ASP A 52 -5.24 -16.79 -6.65
CA ASP A 52 -6.27 -15.78 -6.95
C ASP A 52 -5.68 -14.49 -7.55
N TYR A 53 -4.35 -14.37 -7.60
CA TYR A 53 -3.61 -13.20 -8.11
C TYR A 53 -2.59 -13.57 -9.18
N LYS A 54 -2.59 -14.83 -9.64
CA LYS A 54 -1.61 -15.31 -10.62
C LYS A 54 -2.05 -14.92 -12.04
N ASP A 55 -1.08 -14.46 -12.82
CA ASP A 55 -1.20 -14.22 -14.26
C ASP A 55 -2.41 -13.35 -14.64
N PRO A 56 -2.49 -12.10 -14.13
CA PRO A 56 -3.63 -11.24 -14.40
C PRO A 56 -3.74 -10.90 -15.88
N TRP A 57 -4.98 -10.88 -16.38
CA TRP A 57 -5.34 -10.37 -17.69
C TRP A 57 -4.91 -8.90 -17.86
N SER A 58 -4.45 -8.57 -19.07
CA SER A 58 -4.29 -7.19 -19.53
C SER A 58 -4.38 -7.16 -21.05
N PRO A 59 -4.48 -5.97 -21.69
CA PRO A 59 -4.40 -5.89 -23.15
C PRO A 59 -3.12 -6.53 -23.74
N GLY A 60 -2.01 -6.49 -23.00
CA GLY A 60 -0.75 -7.15 -23.37
C GLY A 60 -0.63 -8.62 -22.93
N ASN A 61 -1.63 -9.14 -22.21
CA ASN A 61 -1.73 -10.53 -21.74
C ASN A 61 -3.19 -10.99 -21.84
N SER A 62 -3.69 -11.14 -23.06
CA SER A 62 -5.10 -11.42 -23.33
C SER A 62 -5.56 -12.80 -22.88
N SER A 63 -4.63 -13.75 -22.71
CA SER A 63 -4.88 -15.09 -22.13
C SER A 63 -4.87 -15.13 -20.61
N GLY A 64 -4.56 -14.01 -19.94
CA GLY A 64 -4.46 -13.95 -18.48
C GLY A 64 -5.82 -14.10 -17.77
N SER A 65 -5.77 -14.27 -16.45
CA SER A 65 -6.91 -14.44 -15.58
C SER A 65 -7.65 -13.11 -15.34
N LYS A 66 -8.90 -13.04 -15.82
CA LYS A 66 -9.81 -11.92 -15.53
C LYS A 66 -10.11 -11.84 -14.03
N THR A 67 -10.33 -12.97 -13.36
CA THR A 67 -10.55 -13.02 -11.91
C THR A 67 -9.37 -12.45 -11.12
N ALA A 68 -8.13 -12.78 -11.50
CA ALA A 68 -6.95 -12.21 -10.83
C ALA A 68 -6.85 -10.70 -11.02
N THR A 69 -7.24 -10.20 -12.19
CA THR A 69 -7.30 -8.76 -12.50
C THR A 69 -8.31 -8.06 -11.61
N ILE A 70 -9.52 -8.62 -11.49
CA ILE A 70 -10.60 -8.07 -10.66
C ILE A 70 -10.22 -8.12 -9.18
N ASN A 71 -9.63 -9.23 -8.71
CA ASN A 71 -9.19 -9.35 -7.32
C ASN A 71 -8.15 -8.30 -6.95
N PHE A 72 -7.17 -8.04 -7.83
CA PHE A 72 -6.19 -6.98 -7.60
C PHE A 72 -6.82 -5.59 -7.70
N ALA A 73 -7.72 -5.36 -8.66
CA ALA A 73 -8.45 -4.10 -8.80
C ALA A 73 -9.25 -3.77 -7.53
N ARG A 74 -9.88 -4.76 -6.89
CA ARG A 74 -10.56 -4.61 -5.60
C ARG A 74 -9.62 -4.11 -4.50
N LEU A 75 -8.44 -4.72 -4.35
CA LEU A 75 -7.43 -4.24 -3.40
C LEU A 75 -7.01 -2.79 -3.68
N ALA A 76 -6.86 -2.45 -4.96
CA ALA A 76 -6.49 -1.11 -5.38
C ALA A 76 -7.60 -0.08 -5.13
N ASN A 77 -8.86 -0.50 -5.01
CA ASN A 77 -10.03 0.38 -4.90
C ASN A 77 -10.48 0.65 -3.45
N GLU A 78 -9.83 0.02 -2.47
CA GLU A 78 -10.11 0.21 -1.05
C GLU A 78 -9.76 1.63 -0.58
N ALA A 79 -10.74 2.31 0.03
CA ALA A 79 -10.57 3.63 0.65
C ALA A 79 -10.46 3.48 2.17
N PRO A 80 -9.25 3.50 2.77
CA PRO A 80 -9.12 3.41 4.22
C PRO A 80 -9.48 4.71 4.93
N VAL A 81 -9.97 4.59 6.16
CA VAL A 81 -10.07 5.72 7.10
C VAL A 81 -8.73 6.00 7.77
N LEU A 82 -8.56 7.22 8.29
CA LEU A 82 -7.35 7.61 9.01
C LEU A 82 -7.32 7.01 10.43
N GLN A 83 -6.87 5.76 10.54
CA GLN A 83 -6.68 5.05 11.81
C GLN A 83 -5.47 4.11 11.72
N PRO A 84 -4.79 3.79 12.84
CA PRO A 84 -3.63 2.89 12.79
C PRO A 84 -3.92 1.50 12.23
N MET A 85 -5.18 1.04 12.32
CA MET A 85 -5.62 -0.20 11.69
C MET A 85 -6.32 0.11 10.38
N HIS A 86 -5.98 -0.69 9.37
CA HIS A 86 -6.62 -0.65 8.07
C HIS A 86 -8.09 -1.02 8.24
N THR A 87 -8.94 -0.02 8.04
CA THR A 87 -10.39 -0.13 8.05
C THR A 87 -10.89 0.64 6.85
N VAL A 88 -11.66 -0.01 6.00
CA VAL A 88 -12.25 0.64 4.82
C VAL A 88 -13.41 1.52 5.25
N SER A 89 -13.54 2.70 4.64
CA SER A 89 -14.59 3.68 4.96
C SER A 89 -15.98 3.29 4.46
N GLY A 90 -16.09 2.17 3.73
CA GLY A 90 -17.32 1.71 3.09
C GLY A 90 -17.59 2.35 1.73
N VAL A 91 -16.75 3.30 1.29
CA VAL A 91 -16.75 3.81 -0.09
C VAL A 91 -15.59 3.22 -0.90
N ARG A 92 -15.70 3.28 -2.23
CA ARG A 92 -14.59 2.96 -3.13
C ARG A 92 -13.89 4.22 -3.60
N ILE A 93 -12.59 4.13 -3.86
CA ILE A 93 -11.82 5.23 -4.45
C ILE A 93 -12.43 5.64 -5.79
N SER A 94 -12.80 4.67 -6.63
CA SER A 94 -13.42 4.89 -7.93
C SER A 94 -14.72 5.68 -7.84
N ASP A 95 -15.54 5.45 -6.82
CA ASP A 95 -16.85 6.10 -6.66
C ASP A 95 -16.67 7.57 -6.29
N VAL A 96 -15.80 7.87 -5.32
CA VAL A 96 -15.48 9.24 -4.93
C VAL A 96 -14.81 9.98 -6.08
N TYR A 97 -13.88 9.33 -6.78
CA TYR A 97 -13.20 9.93 -7.91
C TYR A 97 -14.16 10.21 -9.09
N ARG A 98 -15.11 9.31 -9.37
CA ARG A 98 -16.20 9.57 -10.33
C ARG A 98 -17.04 10.79 -9.95
N THR A 99 -17.35 10.97 -8.67
CA THR A 99 -18.02 12.19 -8.19
C THR A 99 -17.18 13.43 -8.49
N ILE A 100 -15.87 13.39 -8.20
CA ILE A 100 -14.94 14.49 -8.47
C ILE A 100 -14.90 14.80 -9.96
N LEU A 101 -14.81 13.81 -10.84
CA LEU A 101 -14.78 14.01 -12.29
C LEU A 101 -16.02 14.71 -12.88
N ASN A 102 -17.11 14.82 -12.11
CA ASN A 102 -18.32 15.56 -12.49
C ASN A 102 -18.42 16.94 -11.80
N ALA A 103 -17.30 17.47 -11.30
CA ALA A 103 -17.23 18.80 -10.68
C ALA A 103 -17.56 19.94 -11.65
N GLN A 104 -18.06 21.03 -11.07
CA GLN A 104 -18.17 22.31 -11.75
C GLN A 104 -16.81 22.99 -11.74
N ILE A 105 -16.38 23.49 -12.90
CA ILE A 105 -15.06 24.09 -13.09
C ILE A 105 -15.23 25.59 -13.27
N THR A 106 -14.49 26.37 -12.47
CA THR A 106 -14.47 27.84 -12.57
C THR A 106 -13.18 28.27 -13.27
N PRO A 107 -13.18 28.50 -14.60
CA PRO A 107 -11.97 28.76 -15.34
C PRO A 107 -11.42 30.18 -15.05
N LYS A 108 -10.13 30.28 -14.72
CA LYS A 108 -9.36 31.55 -14.81
C LYS A 108 -9.07 31.85 -16.30
N PRO A 109 -9.07 33.13 -16.75
CA PRO A 109 -8.94 33.51 -18.17
C PRO A 109 -7.60 33.10 -18.80
N VAL A 110 -7.61 32.43 -19.96
CA VAL A 110 -6.46 31.77 -20.63
C VAL A 110 -5.26 32.68 -20.89
N ASP A 111 -4.04 32.22 -20.54
CA ASP A 111 -2.77 32.74 -21.06
C ASP A 111 -2.28 31.82 -22.20
N PRO A 112 -2.19 32.30 -23.46
CA PRO A 112 -1.74 31.51 -24.60
C PRO A 112 -0.35 30.87 -24.45
N LYS A 113 0.56 31.49 -23.69
CA LYS A 113 1.91 30.95 -23.48
C LYS A 113 1.87 29.73 -22.55
N ALA A 114 1.18 29.86 -21.41
CA ALA A 114 0.97 28.77 -20.46
C ALA A 114 0.21 27.58 -21.09
N GLN A 115 -0.71 27.86 -22.02
CA GLN A 115 -1.44 26.82 -22.74
C GLN A 115 -0.55 25.97 -23.66
N LYS A 116 0.39 26.59 -24.34
CA LYS A 116 1.34 25.88 -25.20
C LYS A 116 2.28 24.98 -24.38
N GLU A 117 2.81 25.50 -23.28
CA GLU A 117 3.68 24.75 -22.34
C GLU A 117 2.94 23.54 -21.74
N TYR A 118 1.65 23.69 -21.42
CA TYR A 118 0.80 22.57 -20.98
C TYR A 118 0.61 21.49 -22.05
N ASP A 119 0.21 21.88 -23.26
CA ASP A 119 -0.10 20.90 -24.33
C ASP A 119 1.17 20.13 -24.73
N GLU A 120 2.34 20.76 -24.67
CA GLU A 120 3.65 20.12 -24.83
C GLU A 120 3.94 19.15 -23.68
N ALA A 121 3.73 19.56 -22.42
CA ALA A 121 3.91 18.69 -21.26
C ALA A 121 2.95 17.49 -21.27
N LEU A 122 1.68 17.67 -21.61
CA LEU A 122 0.69 16.59 -21.66
C LEU A 122 1.03 15.52 -22.71
N LYS A 123 1.59 15.93 -23.86
CA LYS A 123 2.09 14.99 -24.89
C LYS A 123 3.28 14.16 -24.43
N VAL A 124 4.08 14.67 -23.49
CA VAL A 124 5.13 13.87 -22.85
C VAL A 124 4.51 12.81 -21.94
N LEU A 125 3.45 13.17 -21.21
CA LEU A 125 2.84 12.30 -20.21
C LEU A 125 1.86 11.26 -20.78
N THR A 126 1.28 11.52 -21.94
CA THR A 126 0.21 10.70 -22.52
C THR A 126 0.48 10.33 -23.98
N THR A 127 -0.04 9.20 -24.42
CA THR A 127 -0.07 8.79 -25.84
C THR A 127 -1.48 8.34 -26.19
N GLU A 128 -1.87 8.52 -27.44
CA GLU A 128 -3.11 7.98 -27.99
C GLU A 128 -2.84 6.57 -28.51
N THR A 129 -3.66 5.61 -28.11
CA THR A 129 -3.64 4.23 -28.58
C THR A 129 -5.00 3.91 -29.17
N LYS A 130 -5.01 3.25 -30.32
CA LYS A 130 -6.24 2.80 -30.95
C LYS A 130 -6.72 1.53 -30.26
N ASP A 131 -7.95 1.56 -29.76
CA ASP A 131 -8.64 0.38 -29.29
C ASP A 131 -8.90 -0.55 -30.51
N GLU A 132 -8.40 -1.79 -30.43
CA GLU A 132 -8.48 -2.76 -31.53
C GLU A 132 -9.90 -3.33 -31.73
N GLU A 133 -10.78 -3.22 -30.73
CA GLU A 133 -12.17 -3.70 -30.76
C GLU A 133 -13.14 -2.59 -31.18
N THR A 134 -12.94 -1.36 -30.72
CA THR A 134 -13.88 -0.25 -30.99
C THR A 134 -13.39 0.74 -32.06
N GLY A 135 -12.08 0.75 -32.35
CA GLY A 135 -11.46 1.70 -33.26
C GLY A 135 -11.34 3.13 -32.70
N GLU A 136 -11.78 3.38 -31.45
CA GLU A 136 -11.65 4.68 -30.77
C GLU A 136 -10.19 4.94 -30.33
N LEU A 137 -9.82 6.22 -30.21
CA LEU A 137 -8.51 6.64 -29.70
C LEU A 137 -8.60 6.85 -28.19
N ASP A 138 -7.94 6.00 -27.42
CA ASP A 138 -7.77 6.14 -25.98
C ASP A 138 -6.47 6.85 -25.64
N ARG A 139 -6.53 7.86 -24.76
CA ARG A 139 -5.32 8.40 -24.14
C ARG A 139 -4.90 7.52 -22.99
N VAL A 140 -3.70 6.96 -23.08
CA VAL A 140 -3.06 6.18 -22.01
C VAL A 140 -1.76 6.87 -21.58
N LYS A 141 -1.23 6.51 -20.40
CA LYS A 141 0.12 6.94 -19.98
C LYS A 141 1.13 6.62 -21.08
N SER A 142 1.99 7.58 -21.42
CA SER A 142 3.04 7.35 -22.41
C SER A 142 3.96 6.20 -21.96
N LYS A 143 4.63 5.54 -22.91
CA LYS A 143 5.64 4.52 -22.55
C LYS A 143 6.70 5.11 -21.61
N LEU A 144 7.08 6.37 -21.86
CA LEU A 144 8.02 7.11 -21.02
C LEU A 144 7.55 7.21 -19.56
N VAL A 145 6.28 7.56 -19.31
CA VAL A 145 5.74 7.63 -17.93
C VAL A 145 5.68 6.25 -17.28
N ARG A 146 5.28 5.22 -18.01
CA ARG A 146 5.25 3.84 -17.48
C ARG A 146 6.65 3.35 -17.12
N ASP A 147 7.64 3.62 -17.97
CA ASP A 147 9.04 3.28 -17.70
C ASP A 147 9.60 4.10 -16.53
N TYR A 148 9.26 5.40 -16.45
CA TYR A 148 9.60 6.25 -15.31
C TYR A 148 9.05 5.69 -14.00
N GLU A 149 7.77 5.35 -13.93
CA GLU A 149 7.12 4.80 -12.73
C GLU A 149 7.73 3.44 -12.35
N ALA A 150 8.00 2.58 -13.34
CA ALA A 150 8.64 1.29 -13.12
C ALA A 150 10.07 1.45 -12.58
N ASN A 151 10.87 2.35 -13.17
CA ASN A 151 12.25 2.60 -12.75
C ASN A 151 12.31 3.31 -11.40
N LEU A 152 11.42 4.29 -11.14
CA LEU A 152 11.28 4.94 -9.84
C LEU A 152 10.90 3.90 -8.76
N THR A 153 10.02 2.95 -9.09
CA THR A 153 9.66 1.86 -8.20
C THR A 153 10.83 0.92 -7.97
N ALA A 154 11.59 0.55 -9.01
CA ALA A 154 12.77 -0.29 -8.89
C ALA A 154 13.87 0.38 -8.03
N TYR A 155 14.10 1.68 -8.24
CA TYR A 155 14.95 2.49 -7.38
C TYR A 155 14.44 2.52 -5.94
N SER A 156 13.15 2.80 -5.73
CA SER A 156 12.55 2.81 -4.40
C SER A 156 12.67 1.47 -3.68
N LEU A 157 12.49 0.35 -4.40
CA LEU A 157 12.61 -1.01 -3.86
C LEU A 157 14.06 -1.36 -3.50
N THR A 158 15.03 -1.01 -4.34
CA THR A 158 16.45 -1.24 -4.07
C THR A 158 16.95 -0.35 -2.93
N LEU A 159 16.51 0.90 -2.90
CA LEU A 159 16.76 1.82 -1.80
C LEU A 159 16.17 1.30 -0.48
N ALA A 160 14.94 0.76 -0.51
CA ALA A 160 14.31 0.12 0.66
C ALA A 160 15.15 -1.05 1.18
N LYS A 161 15.65 -1.90 0.28
CA LYS A 161 16.54 -3.01 0.63
C LYS A 161 17.84 -2.53 1.27
N TYR A 162 18.43 -1.44 0.75
CA TYR A 162 19.62 -0.83 1.34
C TYR A 162 19.34 -0.25 2.73
N TYR A 163 18.24 0.49 2.90
CA TYR A 163 17.84 1.03 4.21
C TYR A 163 17.57 -0.07 5.21
N GLN A 164 16.93 -1.16 4.79
CA GLN A 164 16.77 -2.33 5.61
C GLN A 164 18.12 -2.89 6.08
N ALA A 165 19.06 -3.13 5.15
CA ALA A 165 20.38 -3.68 5.48
C ALA A 165 21.12 -2.76 6.46
N TYR A 166 21.03 -1.45 6.26
CA TYR A 166 21.58 -0.45 7.17
C TYR A 166 20.95 -0.54 8.57
N PHE A 167 19.63 -0.50 8.67
CA PHE A 167 18.94 -0.54 9.97
C PHE A 167 19.12 -1.87 10.69
N GLU A 168 19.28 -2.98 9.96
CA GLU A 168 19.67 -4.27 10.53
C GLU A 168 21.10 -4.24 11.08
N ALA A 169 22.07 -3.75 10.31
CA ALA A 169 23.44 -3.61 10.76
C ALA A 169 23.52 -2.73 12.03
N MET A 170 22.77 -1.63 12.06
CA MET A 170 22.74 -0.71 13.20
C MET A 170 22.09 -1.32 14.46
N SER A 171 21.26 -2.36 14.32
CA SER A 171 20.55 -2.98 15.44
C SER A 171 21.44 -3.86 16.34
N THR A 172 22.66 -4.21 15.91
CA THR A 172 23.58 -5.06 16.68
C THR A 172 24.98 -4.46 16.78
N PRO A 173 25.76 -4.77 17.85
CA PRO A 173 27.15 -4.32 17.93
C PRO A 173 28.03 -4.85 16.78
N ALA A 174 27.84 -6.11 16.39
CA ALA A 174 28.62 -6.74 15.32
C ALA A 174 28.29 -6.16 13.94
N GLY A 175 27.00 -5.91 13.66
CA GLY A 175 26.56 -5.27 12.43
C GLY A 175 27.07 -3.83 12.29
N ARG A 176 27.10 -3.06 13.38
CA ARG A 176 27.68 -1.70 13.40
C ARG A 176 29.17 -1.71 13.04
N ALA A 177 29.92 -2.68 13.55
CA ALA A 177 31.34 -2.81 13.28
C ALA A 177 31.65 -3.26 11.85
N SER A 178 30.79 -4.08 11.23
CA SER A 178 30.99 -4.57 9.86
C SER A 178 30.45 -3.63 8.78
N TRP A 179 29.51 -2.73 9.11
CA TRP A 179 28.88 -1.84 8.13
C TRP A 179 29.86 -1.01 7.28
N PRO A 180 30.95 -0.42 7.82
CA PRO A 180 31.93 0.30 7.01
C PRO A 180 32.58 -0.55 5.90
N LEU A 181 32.63 -1.88 6.08
CA LEU A 181 33.23 -2.81 5.12
C LEU A 181 32.23 -3.26 4.03
N VAL A 182 30.94 -3.37 4.35
CA VAL A 182 29.91 -3.92 3.44
C VAL A 182 28.95 -2.89 2.89
N GLY A 183 28.88 -1.70 3.50
CA GLY A 183 27.90 -0.66 3.19
C GLY A 183 28.03 -0.09 1.78
N SER A 184 29.25 -0.02 1.23
CA SER A 184 29.49 0.41 -0.16
C SER A 184 28.95 -0.60 -1.17
N ALA A 185 29.22 -1.89 -0.97
CA ALA A 185 28.70 -2.96 -1.83
C ALA A 185 27.17 -3.06 -1.76
N ALA A 186 26.57 -2.85 -0.58
CA ALA A 186 25.12 -2.80 -0.41
C ALA A 186 24.47 -1.61 -1.13
N ARG A 187 25.24 -0.54 -1.38
CA ARG A 187 24.78 0.68 -2.05
C ARG A 187 24.85 0.59 -3.58
N THR A 188 25.75 -0.23 -4.15
CA THR A 188 25.90 -0.37 -5.60
C THR A 188 24.58 -0.66 -6.35
N PRO A 189 23.69 -1.56 -5.89
CA PRO A 189 22.40 -1.79 -6.56
C PRO A 189 21.49 -0.55 -6.55
N VAL A 190 21.56 0.26 -5.50
CA VAL A 190 20.80 1.53 -5.38
C VAL A 190 21.29 2.51 -6.44
N GLU A 191 22.61 2.65 -6.59
CA GLU A 191 23.21 3.53 -7.59
C GLU A 191 22.86 3.09 -9.01
N ILE A 192 22.87 1.78 -9.29
CA ILE A 192 22.44 1.23 -10.58
C ILE A 192 20.98 1.58 -10.85
N ALA A 193 20.09 1.34 -9.89
CA ALA A 193 18.67 1.61 -10.07
C ALA A 193 18.36 3.12 -10.17
N TYR A 194 19.08 3.95 -9.41
CA TYR A 194 19.00 5.40 -9.51
C TYR A 194 19.44 5.87 -10.89
N ASN A 195 20.59 5.39 -11.36
CA ASN A 195 21.11 5.74 -12.68
C ASN A 195 20.15 5.28 -13.78
N ALA A 196 19.59 4.08 -13.69
CA ALA A 196 18.57 3.59 -14.63
C ALA A 196 17.33 4.49 -14.65
N TRP A 197 16.84 4.91 -13.48
CA TRP A 197 15.74 5.86 -13.36
C TRP A 197 16.07 7.22 -13.99
N ARG A 198 17.21 7.82 -13.61
CA ARG A 198 17.63 9.11 -14.16
C ARG A 198 17.91 9.07 -15.66
N SER A 199 18.51 7.99 -16.15
CA SER A 199 18.79 7.80 -17.58
C SER A 199 17.53 7.58 -18.42
N GLY A 200 16.43 7.13 -17.81
CA GLY A 200 15.13 6.93 -18.47
C GLY A 200 14.34 8.23 -18.69
N GLU A 201 15.02 9.35 -18.92
CA GLU A 201 14.42 10.69 -19.10
C GLU A 201 13.51 11.14 -17.93
N ALA A 202 13.83 10.75 -16.70
CA ALA A 202 13.04 11.10 -15.51
C ALA A 202 12.83 12.61 -15.33
N THR A 203 13.86 13.42 -15.60
CA THR A 203 13.75 14.89 -15.57
C THR A 203 12.64 15.39 -16.49
N LYS A 204 12.46 14.79 -17.67
CA LYS A 204 11.45 15.22 -18.63
C LYS A 204 10.04 14.94 -18.17
N VAL A 205 9.85 13.83 -17.44
CA VAL A 205 8.57 13.48 -16.80
C VAL A 205 8.30 14.44 -15.64
N GLU A 206 9.30 14.68 -14.79
CA GLU A 206 9.22 15.59 -13.64
C GLU A 206 8.94 17.05 -14.09
N ASP A 207 9.65 17.54 -15.10
CA ASP A 207 9.46 18.86 -15.69
C ASP A 207 8.08 19.00 -16.34
N ALA A 208 7.61 17.96 -17.05
CA ALA A 208 6.25 17.96 -17.61
C ALA A 208 5.18 17.97 -16.50
N GLN A 209 5.37 17.20 -15.42
CA GLN A 209 4.48 17.21 -14.26
C GLN A 209 4.46 18.58 -13.57
N ALA A 210 5.63 19.18 -13.32
CA ALA A 210 5.75 20.50 -12.72
C ALA A 210 5.20 21.61 -13.62
N THR A 211 5.39 21.48 -14.94
CA THR A 211 4.81 22.41 -15.92
C THR A 211 3.29 22.36 -15.86
N ILE A 212 2.69 21.17 -15.82
CA ILE A 212 1.24 21.00 -15.60
C ILE A 212 0.81 21.60 -14.25
N GLU A 213 1.60 21.43 -13.19
CA GLU A 213 1.29 22.02 -11.88
C GLU A 213 1.32 23.56 -11.90
N PHE A 214 2.18 24.17 -12.72
CA PHE A 214 2.44 25.62 -12.74
C PHE A 214 1.66 26.42 -13.80
N SER A 215 1.29 25.83 -14.95
CA SER A 215 0.68 26.57 -16.08
C SER A 215 -0.83 26.86 -15.92
N SER A 216 -1.16 27.61 -14.88
CA SER A 216 -2.52 28.06 -14.55
C SER A 216 -3.15 28.98 -15.60
N ARG A 217 -4.14 28.47 -16.37
CA ARG A 217 -5.43 29.10 -16.79
C ARG A 217 -6.15 28.16 -17.78
N ASN A 218 -7.27 27.56 -17.38
CA ASN A 218 -8.11 26.60 -18.12
C ASN A 218 -7.61 25.14 -18.25
N GLN A 219 -6.51 24.78 -17.57
CA GLN A 219 -6.07 23.39 -17.43
C GLN A 219 -6.99 22.53 -16.58
N VAL A 220 -7.68 23.10 -15.59
CA VAL A 220 -8.59 22.32 -14.73
C VAL A 220 -9.66 21.67 -15.61
N GLY A 221 -10.24 22.42 -16.54
CA GLY A 221 -11.16 21.89 -17.56
C GLY A 221 -10.58 20.74 -18.37
N LYS A 222 -9.40 20.95 -18.97
CA LYS A 222 -8.72 19.94 -19.81
C LYS A 222 -8.27 18.71 -19.01
N ALA A 223 -7.72 18.89 -17.82
CA ALA A 223 -7.25 17.83 -16.95
C ALA A 223 -8.41 16.97 -16.46
N PHE A 224 -9.54 17.58 -16.08
CA PHE A 224 -10.77 16.86 -15.76
C PHE A 224 -11.32 16.13 -16.99
N ALA A 225 -11.31 16.73 -18.17
CA ALA A 225 -11.77 16.07 -19.40
C ALA A 225 -10.91 14.84 -19.76
N VAL A 226 -9.58 14.97 -19.72
CA VAL A 226 -8.65 13.85 -19.98
C VAL A 226 -8.79 12.76 -18.92
N ALA A 227 -8.88 13.14 -17.65
CA ALA A 227 -9.07 12.20 -16.56
C ALA A 227 -10.43 11.49 -16.64
N LYS A 228 -11.48 12.20 -17.07
CA LYS A 228 -12.81 11.63 -17.30
C LYS A 228 -12.78 10.63 -18.46
N GLN A 229 -12.14 10.98 -19.57
CA GLN A 229 -11.96 10.06 -20.69
C GLN A 229 -11.23 8.79 -20.25
N MET A 230 -10.08 8.91 -19.58
CA MET A 230 -9.32 7.77 -19.06
C MET A 230 -10.17 6.92 -18.11
N PHE A 231 -10.91 7.56 -17.20
CA PHE A 231 -11.75 6.85 -16.25
C PHE A 231 -12.87 6.09 -16.97
N ASP A 232 -13.53 6.71 -17.95
CA ASP A 232 -14.61 6.11 -18.73
C ASP A 232 -14.10 4.93 -19.58
N THR A 233 -12.88 5.00 -20.12
CA THR A 233 -12.21 3.87 -20.80
C THR A 233 -12.04 2.68 -19.85
N TYR A 234 -11.46 2.90 -18.67
CA TYR A 234 -11.26 1.80 -17.70
C TYR A 234 -12.58 1.29 -17.11
N ASP A 235 -13.62 2.14 -17.01
CA ASP A 235 -14.96 1.74 -16.57
C ASP A 235 -15.66 0.84 -17.61
N ARG A 236 -15.45 1.10 -18.90
CA ARG A 236 -15.89 0.23 -19.99
C ARG A 236 -15.18 -1.13 -19.92
N GLU A 237 -13.85 -1.12 -19.84
CA GLU A 237 -13.03 -2.33 -19.72
C GLU A 237 -13.45 -3.17 -18.49
N ALA A 238 -13.70 -2.53 -17.35
CA ALA A 238 -14.15 -3.21 -16.14
C ALA A 238 -15.44 -4.01 -16.36
N LYS A 239 -16.40 -3.46 -17.13
CA LYS A 239 -17.68 -4.13 -17.45
C LYS A 239 -17.54 -5.27 -18.45
N GLU A 240 -16.51 -5.26 -19.28
CA GLU A 240 -16.17 -6.33 -20.23
C GLU A 240 -15.43 -7.50 -19.57
N LEU A 241 -14.76 -7.24 -18.45
CA LEU A 241 -14.12 -8.30 -17.66
C LEU A 241 -15.15 -9.24 -17.02
N GLU A 242 -16.19 -8.67 -16.40
CA GLU A 242 -17.27 -9.41 -15.75
C GLU A 242 -18.53 -8.53 -15.66
N VAL A 243 -19.69 -9.12 -15.93
CA VAL A 243 -20.98 -8.40 -15.86
C VAL A 243 -21.19 -7.85 -14.45
N GLY A 244 -21.38 -6.53 -14.35
CA GLY A 244 -21.59 -5.85 -13.07
C GLY A 244 -20.30 -5.55 -12.29
N ASN A 245 -19.12 -5.85 -12.84
CA ASN A 245 -17.87 -5.41 -12.25
C ASN A 245 -17.74 -3.88 -12.34
N VAL A 246 -17.26 -3.30 -11.24
CA VAL A 246 -17.04 -1.85 -11.06
C VAL A 246 -15.61 -1.56 -10.61
N ASP A 247 -14.78 -2.58 -10.46
CA ASP A 247 -13.39 -2.45 -10.05
C ASP A 247 -12.50 -2.28 -11.29
N LEU A 248 -11.92 -1.09 -11.39
CA LEU A 248 -11.14 -0.62 -12.52
C LEU A 248 -9.74 -1.24 -12.51
N ARG A 249 -9.31 -1.81 -13.64
CA ARG A 249 -8.03 -2.52 -13.74
C ARG A 249 -6.88 -1.65 -13.23
N SER A 250 -6.09 -2.26 -12.34
CA SER A 250 -4.89 -1.67 -11.75
C SER A 250 -3.75 -2.68 -11.86
N ARG A 251 -2.50 -2.22 -11.78
CA ARG A 251 -1.32 -3.10 -11.87
C ARG A 251 -0.51 -3.10 -10.57
N ALA A 252 0.05 -4.25 -10.26
CA ALA A 252 0.97 -4.43 -9.15
C ALA A 252 2.41 -4.26 -9.63
N MET A 253 3.26 -3.64 -8.80
CA MET A 253 4.70 -3.75 -8.94
C MET A 253 5.32 -4.21 -7.62
N PRO A 254 6.13 -5.28 -7.60
CA PRO A 254 6.41 -6.18 -8.73
C PRO A 254 5.17 -6.98 -9.16
N SER A 255 5.10 -7.39 -10.43
CA SER A 255 3.92 -8.08 -10.99
C SER A 255 3.75 -9.51 -10.49
N ASP A 256 4.83 -10.15 -10.05
CA ASP A 256 4.88 -11.52 -9.52
C ASP A 256 4.81 -11.56 -7.98
N TRP A 257 4.36 -10.47 -7.34
CA TRP A 257 4.29 -10.32 -5.88
C TRP A 257 3.54 -11.44 -5.14
N ALA A 258 2.59 -12.10 -5.80
CA ALA A 258 1.84 -13.21 -5.19
C ALA A 258 2.58 -14.56 -5.32
N SER A 259 3.64 -14.65 -6.11
CA SER A 259 4.37 -15.90 -6.39
C SER A 259 5.16 -16.40 -5.18
N SER A 260 5.10 -17.70 -4.92
CA SER A 260 5.97 -18.35 -3.92
C SER A 260 7.43 -18.41 -4.37
N THR A 261 7.69 -18.38 -5.68
CA THR A 261 9.06 -18.33 -6.23
C THR A 261 9.68 -16.98 -5.96
N ALA A 262 8.99 -15.88 -6.28
CA ALA A 262 9.47 -14.52 -6.02
C ALA A 262 9.75 -14.30 -4.52
N ALA A 263 8.92 -14.91 -3.67
CA ALA A 263 9.08 -14.81 -2.23
C ALA A 263 10.32 -15.51 -1.65
N ARG A 264 11.03 -16.34 -2.42
CA ARG A 264 12.28 -16.95 -1.96
C ARG A 264 13.34 -15.89 -1.69
N ASP A 265 13.39 -14.87 -2.54
CA ASP A 265 14.36 -13.78 -2.52
C ASP A 265 13.88 -12.55 -1.73
N TRP A 266 12.71 -12.66 -1.09
CA TRP A 266 12.23 -11.61 -0.21
C TRP A 266 13.13 -11.51 1.02
N PRO A 267 13.45 -10.28 1.45
CA PRO A 267 14.22 -10.08 2.65
C PRO A 267 13.46 -10.56 3.89
N THR A 268 14.19 -11.10 4.85
CA THR A 268 13.66 -11.51 6.16
C THR A 268 13.76 -10.34 7.13
N ARG A 269 12.75 -10.16 7.98
CA ARG A 269 12.82 -9.26 9.12
C ARG A 269 12.40 -9.95 10.40
N SER A 270 13.06 -9.59 11.50
CA SER A 270 12.77 -10.13 12.82
C SER A 270 12.60 -9.04 13.87
N PHE A 271 11.68 -9.26 14.81
CA PHE A 271 11.40 -8.42 15.96
C PHE A 271 11.37 -9.28 17.22
N SER A 272 11.89 -8.77 18.33
CA SER A 272 11.88 -9.46 19.62
C SER A 272 11.38 -8.55 20.73
N SER A 273 10.57 -9.09 21.63
CA SER A 273 10.08 -8.40 22.83
C SER A 273 11.19 -8.03 23.81
N SER A 274 12.39 -8.59 23.65
CA SER A 274 13.57 -8.25 24.46
C SER A 274 14.34 -7.02 23.96
N SER A 275 14.12 -6.62 22.71
CA SER A 275 14.83 -5.52 22.03
C SER A 275 13.83 -4.60 21.35
N VAL A 276 12.89 -4.06 22.13
CA VAL A 276 11.82 -3.20 21.64
C VAL A 276 12.34 -1.77 21.47
N VAL A 277 12.32 -1.27 20.25
CA VAL A 277 12.64 0.13 19.92
C VAL A 277 11.36 0.80 19.44
N VAL A 278 10.93 1.85 20.13
CA VAL A 278 9.74 2.65 19.80
C VAL A 278 10.10 4.11 19.65
N LYS A 279 9.39 4.81 18.78
CA LYS A 279 9.56 6.25 18.56
C LYS A 279 8.52 7.05 19.35
N GLN A 280 8.96 8.13 19.99
CA GLN A 280 8.07 9.01 20.76
C GLN A 280 7.04 9.74 19.88
N ASP A 281 7.37 10.00 18.60
CA ASP A 281 6.51 10.68 17.63
C ASP A 281 5.74 9.70 16.73
N SER A 282 5.66 8.41 17.10
CA SER A 282 5.02 7.37 16.29
C SER A 282 3.56 7.71 15.97
N ASP A 283 3.24 7.70 14.67
CA ASP A 283 1.87 7.85 14.14
C ASP A 283 0.92 6.80 14.74
N PHE A 284 1.44 5.60 15.03
CA PHE A 284 0.70 4.51 15.66
C PHE A 284 0.17 4.90 17.05
N SER A 285 1.02 5.48 17.90
CA SER A 285 0.61 5.92 19.25
C SER A 285 -0.18 7.23 19.22
N ARG A 286 0.14 8.15 18.30
CA ARG A 286 -0.51 9.47 18.22
C ARG A 286 -1.94 9.40 17.72
N VAL A 287 -2.18 8.63 16.66
CA VAL A 287 -3.53 8.47 16.07
C VAL A 287 -4.31 7.35 16.80
N GLY A 288 -3.62 6.37 17.38
CA GLY A 288 -4.22 5.27 18.16
C GLY A 288 -4.57 5.57 19.62
N GLY A 289 -4.16 6.73 20.16
CA GLY A 289 -4.35 7.10 21.57
C GLY A 289 -5.76 7.56 21.97
N GLY A 290 -6.74 7.54 21.05
CA GLY A 290 -8.15 7.79 21.36
C GLY A 290 -8.82 6.60 22.04
N ALA A 291 -9.81 6.86 22.90
CA ALA A 291 -10.44 5.92 23.85
C ALA A 291 -11.10 4.63 23.29
N SER A 292 -10.96 4.32 22.00
CA SER A 292 -11.64 3.18 21.33
C SER A 292 -10.69 2.08 20.85
N PHE A 293 -9.39 2.14 21.18
CA PHE A 293 -8.41 1.19 20.64
C PHE A 293 -7.97 0.13 21.68
N SER A 294 -8.49 -1.10 21.55
CA SER A 294 -8.09 -2.23 22.41
C SER A 294 -6.99 -3.09 21.75
N PHE A 295 -5.84 -3.17 22.42
CA PHE A 295 -4.56 -3.73 21.96
C PHE A 295 -4.27 -5.14 22.50
N GLY A 296 -5.26 -6.03 22.46
CA GLY A 296 -4.92 -7.46 22.55
C GLY A 296 -4.01 -7.87 21.38
N ILE A 297 -2.85 -8.47 21.67
CA ILE A 297 -2.01 -9.04 20.61
C ILE A 297 -2.77 -10.14 19.88
N PHE A 298 -3.58 -10.94 20.58
CA PHE A 298 -4.49 -11.84 19.90
C PHE A 298 -5.69 -11.07 19.36
N SER A 299 -5.96 -11.23 18.06
CA SER A 299 -7.26 -10.91 17.48
C SER A 299 -7.98 -12.22 17.17
N ILE A 300 -9.13 -12.49 17.78
CA ILE A 300 -9.94 -13.69 17.52
C ILE A 300 -11.19 -13.26 16.76
N GLY A 301 -11.40 -13.81 15.56
CA GLY A 301 -12.58 -13.54 14.72
C GLY A 301 -13.47 -14.76 14.59
N GLY A 302 -14.79 -14.55 14.61
CA GLY A 302 -15.80 -15.56 14.28
C GLY A 302 -15.91 -15.78 12.77
N SER A 303 -16.20 -17.01 12.34
CA SER A 303 -16.44 -17.37 10.95
C SER A 303 -17.91 -17.10 10.56
N GLY A 304 -18.23 -15.86 10.23
CA GLY A 304 -19.53 -15.45 9.67
C GLY A 304 -19.32 -14.54 8.46
N SER A 305 -20.06 -14.77 7.38
CA SER A 305 -19.90 -14.14 6.06
C SER A 305 -20.26 -12.65 5.98
N THR A 306 -20.63 -12.03 7.09
CA THR A 306 -21.02 -10.62 7.13
C THR A 306 -20.47 -9.99 8.41
N SER A 307 -19.50 -9.08 8.27
CA SER A 307 -18.76 -8.38 9.34
C SER A 307 -17.99 -9.28 10.33
N SER A 308 -16.67 -9.38 10.17
CA SER A 308 -15.82 -10.03 11.16
C SER A 308 -15.63 -9.12 12.39
N SER A 309 -16.43 -9.30 13.43
CA SER A 309 -16.09 -8.78 14.75
C SER A 309 -14.83 -9.53 15.24
N ARG A 310 -13.72 -8.80 15.42
CA ARG A 310 -12.48 -9.34 15.98
C ARG A 310 -12.30 -8.83 17.40
N GLU A 311 -12.45 -9.72 18.37
CA GLU A 311 -12.16 -9.44 19.76
C GLU A 311 -10.66 -9.44 20.00
N SER A 312 -10.18 -8.46 20.74
CA SER A 312 -8.77 -8.34 21.12
C SER A 312 -8.55 -8.97 22.49
N ARG A 313 -7.61 -9.90 22.59
CA ARG A 313 -7.22 -10.56 23.84
C ARG A 313 -5.74 -10.35 24.13
N SER A 314 -5.40 -10.08 25.38
CA SER A 314 -4.01 -10.03 25.83
C SER A 314 -3.38 -11.42 25.82
N VAL A 315 -2.06 -11.47 25.65
CA VAL A 315 -1.26 -12.71 25.66
C VAL A 315 -0.41 -12.81 26.92
N GLU A 316 -0.38 -13.98 27.55
CA GLU A 316 0.54 -14.31 28.62
C GLU A 316 1.74 -15.11 28.08
N ALA A 317 2.66 -14.40 27.44
CA ALA A 317 3.89 -14.98 26.93
C ALA A 317 5.15 -14.18 27.32
N SER A 318 6.29 -14.87 27.36
CA SER A 318 7.63 -14.24 27.49
C SER A 318 8.50 -14.62 26.29
N ASN A 319 9.55 -13.82 26.03
CA ASN A 319 10.46 -14.04 24.90
C ASN A 319 9.77 -14.12 23.53
N LEU A 320 8.76 -13.27 23.31
CA LEU A 320 8.05 -13.21 22.04
C LEU A 320 9.00 -12.72 20.95
N SER A 321 9.05 -13.44 19.85
CA SER A 321 9.78 -13.08 18.65
C SER A 321 8.96 -13.41 17.42
N VAL A 322 9.08 -12.55 16.42
CA VAL A 322 8.39 -12.66 15.15
C VAL A 322 9.41 -12.49 14.05
N SER A 323 9.45 -13.42 13.09
CA SER A 323 10.32 -13.37 11.93
C SER A 323 9.52 -13.69 10.67
N PHE A 324 9.71 -12.95 9.58
CA PHE A 324 8.95 -13.17 8.35
C PHE A 324 9.71 -12.62 7.14
N LYS A 325 9.42 -13.17 5.96
CA LYS A 325 9.82 -12.56 4.69
C LYS A 325 8.79 -11.54 4.26
N TYR A 326 9.20 -10.45 3.63
CA TYR A 326 8.27 -9.42 3.18
C TYR A 326 8.65 -8.75 1.86
N SER A 327 7.66 -8.15 1.21
CA SER A 327 7.83 -7.29 0.04
C SER A 327 6.86 -6.11 0.10
N LEU A 328 7.25 -5.01 -0.54
CA LEU A 328 6.38 -3.85 -0.77
C LEU A 328 5.78 -3.99 -2.18
N VAL A 329 4.46 -3.93 -2.27
CA VAL A 329 3.72 -4.01 -3.53
C VAL A 329 3.02 -2.69 -3.79
N THR A 330 3.40 -1.99 -4.85
CA THR A 330 2.82 -0.69 -5.21
C THR A 330 1.65 -0.83 -6.17
N PHE A 331 0.74 0.12 -6.12
CA PHE A 331 -0.39 0.23 -7.04
C PHE A 331 -0.07 1.19 -8.17
N ASP A 332 -0.25 0.74 -9.41
CA ASP A 332 -0.44 1.61 -10.56
C ASP A 332 -1.92 1.63 -10.95
N ARG A 333 -2.54 2.82 -10.84
CA ARG A 333 -3.95 3.09 -11.17
C ARG A 333 -4.01 4.08 -12.33
N PRO A 334 -4.01 3.63 -13.58
CA PRO A 334 -4.00 4.55 -14.72
C PRO A 334 -5.24 5.44 -14.79
N TRP A 335 -6.36 4.97 -14.24
CA TRP A 335 -7.64 5.69 -14.16
C TRP A 335 -7.70 6.77 -13.06
N LEU A 336 -6.71 6.85 -12.15
CA LEU A 336 -6.73 7.79 -11.02
C LEU A 336 -5.64 8.86 -11.17
N THR A 337 -6.05 10.08 -11.52
CA THR A 337 -5.18 11.27 -11.53
C THR A 337 -5.27 11.97 -10.18
N GLN A 338 -4.45 11.55 -9.22
CA GLN A 338 -4.47 12.10 -7.84
C GLN A 338 -4.18 13.61 -7.79
N LEU A 339 -3.47 14.18 -8.78
CA LEU A 339 -3.20 15.62 -8.85
C LEU A 339 -4.49 16.45 -8.84
N LEU A 340 -5.59 15.94 -9.43
CA LEU A 340 -6.88 16.65 -9.46
C LEU A 340 -7.43 16.95 -8.05
N LEU A 341 -7.06 16.13 -7.07
CA LEU A 341 -7.53 16.26 -5.68
C LEU A 341 -7.01 17.53 -5.00
N ASP A 342 -5.87 18.05 -5.46
CA ASP A 342 -5.20 19.24 -4.91
C ASP A 342 -5.37 20.49 -5.80
N LEU A 343 -5.91 20.34 -7.01
CA LEU A 343 -6.09 21.47 -7.92
C LEU A 343 -7.19 22.42 -7.39
N PRO A 344 -6.95 23.74 -7.33
CA PRO A 344 -8.00 24.71 -7.06
C PRO A 344 -8.89 24.93 -8.31
N GLY A 345 -9.99 25.66 -8.14
CA GLY A 345 -10.83 26.09 -9.27
C GLY A 345 -11.87 25.08 -9.76
N TRP A 346 -12.19 24.09 -8.94
CA TRP A 346 -13.36 23.23 -9.11
C TRP A 346 -14.14 23.09 -7.80
N ASN A 347 -15.43 22.81 -7.89
CA ASN A 347 -16.28 22.55 -6.75
C ASN A 347 -17.37 21.52 -7.11
N LEU A 348 -18.03 20.98 -6.09
CA LEU A 348 -19.10 19.98 -6.25
C LEU A 348 -20.48 20.52 -5.84
N GLY A 349 -20.68 21.84 -5.94
CA GLY A 349 -21.92 22.51 -5.58
C GLY A 349 -22.32 22.28 -4.13
N GLN A 350 -23.22 21.31 -3.90
CA GLN A 350 -23.77 20.99 -2.57
C GLN A 350 -22.83 20.20 -1.67
N ILE A 351 -21.77 19.60 -2.22
CA ILE A 351 -20.75 18.92 -1.41
C ILE A 351 -19.76 19.97 -0.90
N PRO A 352 -19.68 20.20 0.42
CA PRO A 352 -18.84 21.27 0.97
C PRO A 352 -17.35 20.95 0.81
N PRO A 353 -16.48 21.97 0.78
CA PRO A 353 -15.03 21.78 0.81
C PRO A 353 -14.58 20.94 2.01
N GLY A 354 -13.54 20.14 1.81
CA GLY A 354 -12.99 19.25 2.85
C GLY A 354 -13.85 18.02 3.21
N LYS A 355 -14.99 17.79 2.53
CA LYS A 355 -15.89 16.66 2.81
C LYS A 355 -15.22 15.29 2.65
N PHE A 356 -14.36 15.13 1.65
CA PHE A 356 -13.66 13.87 1.39
C PHE A 356 -12.40 13.73 2.24
N SER A 357 -11.67 14.82 2.44
CA SER A 357 -10.50 14.88 3.31
C SER A 357 -10.25 16.30 3.78
N ASN A 358 -9.82 16.46 5.04
CA ASN A 358 -9.37 17.76 5.57
C ASN A 358 -7.89 18.07 5.27
N GLY A 359 -7.18 17.21 4.53
CA GLY A 359 -5.77 17.41 4.16
C GLY A 359 -4.75 17.16 5.28
N THR A 360 -5.19 16.71 6.45
CA THR A 360 -4.31 16.59 7.63
C THR A 360 -4.27 15.17 8.20
N ARG A 361 -3.29 14.96 9.09
CA ARG A 361 -3.12 13.74 9.91
C ARG A 361 -3.97 13.74 11.18
N ASN A 362 -4.73 14.80 11.42
CA ASN A 362 -5.41 15.02 12.68
C ASN A 362 -6.91 15.06 12.43
N ASN A 363 -7.65 14.14 13.05
CA ASN A 363 -9.11 14.10 13.00
C ASN A 363 -9.68 14.21 11.56
N ASN A 364 -9.03 13.53 10.61
CA ASN A 364 -9.48 13.50 9.22
C ASN A 364 -10.61 12.48 9.06
N VAL A 365 -11.83 12.93 9.36
CA VAL A 365 -13.07 12.14 9.36
C VAL A 365 -13.79 12.14 8.01
N GLY A 366 -13.11 12.56 6.93
CA GLY A 366 -13.65 12.55 5.58
C GLY A 366 -13.91 11.13 5.06
N SER A 367 -14.65 11.00 3.96
CA SER A 367 -14.97 9.69 3.37
C SER A 367 -13.81 9.06 2.59
N LEU A 368 -12.84 9.87 2.16
CA LEU A 368 -11.61 9.44 1.48
C LEU A 368 -10.41 10.20 2.06
N PRO A 369 -10.03 9.97 3.32
CA PRO A 369 -8.92 10.67 3.96
C PRO A 369 -7.56 10.13 3.51
N LEU A 370 -7.53 8.88 3.03
CA LEU A 370 -6.34 8.15 2.62
C LEU A 370 -6.56 7.47 1.27
N ILE A 371 -5.51 7.44 0.44
CA ILE A 371 -5.45 6.61 -0.79
C ILE A 371 -4.24 5.68 -0.66
N PRO A 372 -4.43 4.34 -0.66
CA PRO A 372 -3.31 3.41 -0.59
C PRO A 372 -2.39 3.56 -1.79
N GLN A 373 -1.09 3.72 -1.58
CA GLN A 373 -0.08 3.70 -2.64
C GLN A 373 0.60 2.34 -2.75
N ALA A 374 0.68 1.62 -1.63
CA ALA A 374 1.28 0.30 -1.57
C ALA A 374 0.71 -0.54 -0.42
N PHE A 375 0.94 -1.84 -0.46
CA PHE A 375 0.74 -2.73 0.68
C PHE A 375 1.99 -3.57 0.95
N ILE A 376 2.13 -3.99 2.21
CA ILE A 376 3.20 -4.84 2.68
C ILE A 376 2.67 -6.26 2.75
N VAL A 377 3.27 -7.13 1.97
CA VAL A 377 2.93 -8.54 1.91
C VAL A 377 4.01 -9.37 2.59
N THR A 378 3.61 -10.46 3.26
CA THR A 378 4.54 -11.35 3.96
C THR A 378 4.32 -12.82 3.64
N ARG A 379 5.37 -13.61 3.86
CA ARG A 379 5.40 -15.08 3.82
C ARG A 379 6.34 -15.62 4.89
N ASP A 380 6.23 -16.93 5.13
CA ASP A 380 7.12 -17.69 6.01
C ASP A 380 7.23 -17.05 7.41
N LEU A 381 6.08 -16.64 7.94
CA LEU A 381 6.00 -16.06 9.27
C LEU A 381 6.28 -17.15 10.30
N THR A 382 7.23 -16.85 11.19
CA THR A 382 7.59 -17.64 12.35
C THR A 382 7.34 -16.79 13.60
N VAL A 383 6.47 -17.27 14.48
CA VAL A 383 6.24 -16.66 15.79
C VAL A 383 6.71 -17.63 16.86
N LYS A 384 7.60 -17.18 17.74
CA LYS A 384 8.13 -18.00 18.83
C LYS A 384 7.99 -17.26 20.15
N ALA A 385 7.43 -17.93 21.15
CA ALA A 385 7.36 -17.41 22.51
C ALA A 385 7.25 -18.55 23.53
N ASN A 386 7.50 -18.22 24.78
CA ASN A 386 7.14 -19.06 25.92
C ASN A 386 5.69 -18.78 26.30
N TRP A 387 4.76 -19.54 25.71
CA TRP A 387 3.31 -19.37 25.87
C TRP A 387 2.78 -19.92 27.20
N SER A 388 1.75 -19.27 27.76
CA SER A 388 0.96 -19.85 28.84
C SER A 388 0.16 -21.08 28.36
N LYS A 389 -0.29 -21.94 29.28
CA LYS A 389 -1.15 -23.09 28.94
C LYS A 389 -2.45 -22.64 28.25
N ASN A 390 -3.04 -21.54 28.71
CA ASN A 390 -4.26 -20.97 28.13
C ASN A 390 -4.03 -20.48 26.69
N ASP A 391 -2.90 -19.83 26.43
CA ASP A 391 -2.55 -19.35 25.09
C ASP A 391 -2.27 -20.52 24.13
N ILE A 392 -1.62 -21.57 24.62
CA ILE A 392 -1.40 -22.81 23.85
C ILE A 392 -2.71 -23.41 23.37
N GLU A 393 -3.77 -23.41 24.19
CA GLU A 393 -5.08 -23.91 23.78
C GLU A 393 -5.72 -23.04 22.70
N ILE A 394 -5.59 -21.72 22.80
CA ILE A 394 -6.08 -20.78 21.76
C ILE A 394 -5.34 -21.01 20.45
N ILE A 395 -4.01 -21.13 20.49
CA ILE A 395 -3.17 -21.38 19.32
C ILE A 395 -3.50 -22.74 18.69
N LYS A 396 -3.68 -23.79 19.50
CA LYS A 396 -4.12 -25.10 19.01
C LYS A 396 -5.46 -25.00 18.27
N LYS A 397 -6.46 -24.35 18.87
CA LYS A 397 -7.76 -24.13 18.23
C LYS A 397 -7.65 -23.33 16.92
N ALA A 398 -6.76 -22.34 16.88
CA ALA A 398 -6.50 -21.52 15.70
C ALA A 398 -5.85 -22.29 14.54
N THR A 399 -4.96 -23.22 14.88
CA THR A 399 -4.16 -23.98 13.90
C THR A 399 -4.85 -25.27 13.46
N SER A 400 -5.75 -25.83 14.27
CA SER A 400 -6.50 -27.05 13.94
C SER A 400 -7.96 -26.81 13.50
N GLY A 401 -8.46 -25.58 13.58
CA GLY A 401 -9.86 -25.23 13.32
C GLY A 401 -10.05 -24.04 12.37
N SER A 402 -11.31 -23.70 12.08
CA SER A 402 -11.69 -22.56 11.22
C SER A 402 -11.62 -21.20 11.92
N ALA A 403 -11.30 -21.16 13.22
CA ALA A 403 -11.22 -19.92 13.99
C ALA A 403 -10.05 -19.05 13.49
N SER A 404 -10.36 -17.80 13.11
CA SER A 404 -9.35 -16.83 12.70
C SER A 404 -8.69 -16.25 13.94
N VAL A 405 -7.39 -16.51 14.10
CA VAL A 405 -6.58 -15.90 15.16
C VAL A 405 -5.42 -15.15 14.52
N GLY A 406 -5.16 -13.94 15.00
CA GLY A 406 -4.02 -13.13 14.60
C GLY A 406 -3.18 -12.69 15.78
N ILE A 407 -1.90 -12.41 15.54
CA ILE A 407 -0.93 -11.83 16.50
C ILE A 407 -0.50 -10.48 15.92
N GLY A 408 -0.96 -9.36 16.50
CA GLY A 408 -0.69 -8.03 15.98
C GLY A 408 -1.19 -7.90 14.52
N PRO A 409 -0.33 -7.53 13.54
CA PRO A 409 -0.72 -7.44 12.14
C PRO A 409 -0.68 -8.78 11.39
N PHE A 410 -0.42 -9.90 12.07
CA PHE A 410 -0.23 -11.21 11.45
C PHE A 410 -1.41 -12.15 11.71
N SER A 411 -1.73 -13.01 10.75
CA SER A 411 -2.70 -14.09 10.84
C SER A 411 -2.02 -15.42 11.11
N ILE A 412 -2.39 -16.10 12.20
CA ILE A 412 -1.85 -17.41 12.60
C ILE A 412 -2.91 -18.53 12.60
N GLY A 413 -4.17 -18.23 12.27
CA GLY A 413 -5.26 -19.21 12.18
C GLY A 413 -6.34 -18.80 11.18
N GLY A 414 -7.31 -19.68 10.94
CA GLY A 414 -8.40 -19.46 9.99
C GLY A 414 -8.14 -20.10 8.62
N GLY A 415 -9.11 -20.87 8.14
CA GLY A 415 -9.07 -21.58 6.86
C GLY A 415 -9.29 -20.63 5.69
N GLY A 416 -8.24 -19.97 5.24
CA GLY A 416 -8.20 -19.29 3.94
C GLY A 416 -7.53 -20.16 2.91
N GLY A 417 -8.27 -21.10 2.32
CA GLY A 417 -7.80 -21.94 1.23
C GLY A 417 -8.83 -23.00 0.83
N SER A 418 -9.54 -22.77 -0.26
CA SER A 418 -10.26 -23.82 -0.98
C SER A 418 -9.27 -24.89 -1.45
N SER A 419 -9.40 -26.08 -0.87
CA SER A 419 -9.07 -27.44 -1.38
C SER A 419 -7.82 -27.74 -2.23
N SER A 420 -6.88 -26.82 -2.50
CA SER A 420 -5.76 -27.13 -3.42
C SER A 420 -4.40 -26.46 -3.15
N SER A 421 -4.24 -25.60 -2.14
CA SER A 421 -2.91 -25.09 -1.74
C SER A 421 -2.54 -25.45 -0.29
N SER A 422 -1.43 -26.18 -0.16
CA SER A 422 -1.04 -27.02 0.99
C SER A 422 -0.23 -26.31 2.09
N SER A 423 -0.34 -25.00 2.26
CA SER A 423 0.40 -24.29 3.31
C SER A 423 -0.36 -24.25 4.64
N THR A 424 -0.43 -25.40 5.34
CA THR A 424 -1.03 -25.49 6.67
C THR A 424 -0.15 -24.76 7.70
N THR A 425 -0.78 -23.96 8.57
CA THR A 425 -0.09 -23.40 9.73
C THR A 425 0.33 -24.53 10.67
N LYS A 426 1.59 -24.55 11.12
CA LYS A 426 2.11 -25.56 12.04
C LYS A 426 2.40 -24.95 13.40
N PHE A 427 2.04 -25.65 14.47
CA PHE A 427 2.39 -25.28 15.83
C PHE A 427 3.18 -26.40 16.50
N ASN A 428 4.40 -26.09 16.94
CA ASN A 428 5.22 -26.97 17.74
C ASN A 428 5.10 -26.57 19.22
N ALA A 429 4.29 -27.32 19.96
CA ALA A 429 4.05 -27.07 21.38
C ALA A 429 5.30 -27.26 22.26
N ALA A 430 6.28 -28.06 21.83
CA ALA A 430 7.50 -28.30 22.59
C ALA A 430 8.46 -27.09 22.51
N THR A 431 8.51 -26.42 21.36
CA THR A 431 9.39 -25.26 21.14
C THR A 431 8.67 -23.91 21.29
N GLY A 432 7.33 -23.92 21.37
CA GLY A 432 6.52 -22.71 21.40
C GLY A 432 6.49 -21.96 20.06
N GLU A 433 6.74 -22.67 18.96
CA GLU A 433 6.92 -22.09 17.63
C GLU A 433 5.68 -22.29 16.74
N ILE A 434 5.25 -21.22 16.08
CA ILE A 434 4.17 -21.19 15.10
C ILE A 434 4.77 -20.81 13.74
N LEU A 435 4.57 -21.67 12.73
CA LEU A 435 5.00 -21.45 11.36
C LEU A 435 3.79 -21.24 10.45
N VAL A 436 3.74 -20.10 9.77
CA VAL A 436 2.68 -19.71 8.83
C VAL A 436 3.30 -19.44 7.46
N PRO A 437 3.27 -20.40 6.52
CA PRO A 437 3.86 -20.23 5.18
C PRO A 437 3.01 -19.39 4.22
N SER A 438 1.75 -19.11 4.58
CA SER A 438 0.77 -18.46 3.71
C SER A 438 1.10 -17.00 3.40
N LEU A 439 0.72 -16.56 2.21
CA LEU A 439 0.76 -15.16 1.78
C LEU A 439 -0.26 -14.34 2.58
N GLN A 440 0.15 -13.18 3.10
CA GLN A 440 -0.77 -12.28 3.79
C GLN A 440 -0.36 -10.81 3.71
N ILE A 441 -1.34 -9.91 3.59
CA ILE A 441 -1.12 -8.47 3.76
C ILE A 441 -1.10 -8.16 5.26
N ILE A 442 -0.09 -7.43 5.70
CA ILE A 442 0.08 -7.02 7.12
C ILE A 442 -0.09 -5.52 7.32
N GLY A 443 -0.03 -4.72 6.26
CA GLY A 443 -0.20 -3.28 6.35
C GLY A 443 -0.20 -2.60 4.99
N TRP A 444 -0.55 -1.31 5.01
CA TRP A 444 -0.74 -0.48 3.83
C TRP A 444 -0.05 0.85 4.03
N ILE A 445 0.59 1.35 2.97
CA ILE A 445 1.18 2.69 2.91
C ILE A 445 0.22 3.57 2.12
N ASN A 446 -0.26 4.63 2.74
CA ASN A 446 -1.30 5.48 2.19
C ASN A 446 -0.78 6.90 2.03
N THR A 447 -1.15 7.58 0.95
CA THR A 447 -1.03 9.04 0.85
C THR A 447 -2.22 9.67 1.56
N ILE A 448 -1.97 10.72 2.33
CA ILE A 448 -3.02 11.55 2.89
C ILE A 448 -3.61 12.39 1.77
N VAL A 449 -4.91 12.26 1.56
CA VAL A 449 -5.61 13.05 0.54
C VAL A 449 -5.55 14.52 0.97
N PRO A 450 -5.22 15.46 0.07
CA PRO A 450 -5.22 16.90 0.37
C PRO A 450 -6.61 17.39 0.79
N PHE A 451 -6.72 18.68 1.14
CA PHE A 451 -8.01 19.25 1.49
C PHE A 451 -8.95 19.18 0.28
N CYS A 452 -9.94 18.29 0.34
CA CYS A 452 -10.72 17.86 -0.81
C CYS A 452 -12.21 17.67 -0.45
N PRO A 453 -13.17 18.22 -1.21
CA PRO A 453 -12.97 19.17 -2.32
C PRO A 453 -12.25 20.46 -1.88
N PRO A 454 -11.56 21.17 -2.77
CA PRO A 454 -10.90 22.42 -2.44
C PRO A 454 -11.94 23.50 -2.08
N SER A 455 -11.51 24.54 -1.37
CA SER A 455 -12.29 25.78 -1.30
C SER A 455 -12.33 26.42 -2.69
N ALA A 456 -13.53 26.80 -3.15
CA ALA A 456 -13.76 27.39 -4.48
C ALA A 456 -12.90 28.63 -4.75
#